data_AF-A0A9P7CDB2-F1
#
_entry.id   AF-A0A9P7CDB2-F1
#
_cell.length_a   1.000
_cell.length_b   1.000
_cell.length_c   1.000
_cell.angle_alpha   90.00
_cell.angle_beta   90.00
_cell.angle_gamma   90.00
#
_symmetry.space_group_name_H-M   'P 1'
#
loop_
_entity.id
_entity.type
_entity.pdbx_description
1 polymer ?
#
loop_
_entity_poly.entity_id
_entity_poly.type
_entity_poly.pdbx_seq_one_letter_code
_entity_poly.pdbx_strand_id
1 'polypeptide(L)'
;MELKGSCHCEKVTFKVVSNTPAPFMHCYCSICRKCQGGSGAAINIMGLSKTLEITSGKEHLKGYQALMDKEKKKLAGNIRYFCNECGSHLYAYDEQYKDYVYPYASAIDTNLPELKASDRHHIMLSSKANWVPSPPLESKTFDEYPDCSLEDWHKKNNKYVE
;
A
#
# COMPACT_ATOMS: atom_id res chain seq x y z
N MET A 1 0.39 -15.70 5.20
CA MET A 1 0.51 -15.02 6.52
C MET A 1 -0.75 -14.23 6.81
N GLU A 2 -1.37 -14.36 7.99
CA GLU A 2 -2.46 -13.46 8.41
C GLU A 2 -1.87 -12.14 8.92
N LEU A 3 -2.36 -11.03 8.39
CA LEU A 3 -2.02 -9.67 8.79
C LEU A 3 -3.22 -9.06 9.52
N LYS A 4 -2.99 -8.56 10.73
CA LYS A 4 -3.93 -7.76 11.50
C LYS A 4 -3.54 -6.29 11.40
N GLY A 5 -4.53 -5.42 11.26
CA GLY A 5 -4.31 -4.00 11.16
C GLY A 5 -5.45 -3.18 11.75
N SER A 6 -5.15 -1.91 12.02
CA SER A 6 -6.06 -0.99 12.68
C SER A 6 -5.84 0.45 12.20
N CYS A 7 -6.86 1.30 12.39
CA CYS A 7 -6.68 2.75 12.28
C CYS A 7 -6.03 3.31 13.55
N HIS A 8 -5.50 4.54 13.51
CA HIS A 8 -4.82 5.14 14.66
C HIS A 8 -5.70 5.27 15.91
N CYS A 9 -7.01 5.49 15.74
CA CYS A 9 -7.96 5.54 16.85
C CYS A 9 -8.57 4.19 17.20
N GLU A 10 -8.11 3.10 16.58
CA GLU A 10 -8.50 1.70 16.79
C GLU A 10 -9.99 1.37 16.56
N LYS A 11 -10.83 2.35 16.19
CA LYS A 11 -12.24 2.12 15.89
C LYS A 11 -12.44 1.12 14.75
N VAL A 12 -11.59 1.21 13.72
CA VAL A 12 -11.56 0.25 12.61
C VAL A 12 -10.42 -0.74 12.83
N THR A 13 -10.75 -2.02 12.88
CA THR A 13 -9.76 -3.12 12.84
C THR A 13 -10.10 -4.08 11.71
N PHE A 14 -9.09 -4.74 11.15
CA PHE A 14 -9.26 -5.71 10.09
C PHE A 14 -8.19 -6.82 10.15
N LYS A 15 -8.47 -7.92 9.47
CA LYS A 15 -7.50 -8.96 9.16
C LYS A 15 -7.56 -9.36 7.68
N VAL A 16 -6.44 -9.84 7.15
CA VAL A 16 -6.33 -10.31 5.76
C VAL A 16 -5.17 -11.29 5.62
N VAL A 17 -5.32 -12.31 4.78
CA VAL A 17 -4.22 -13.23 4.43
C VAL A 17 -3.41 -12.63 3.29
N SER A 18 -2.09 -12.61 3.47
CA SER A 18 -1.12 -12.20 2.47
C SER A 18 -0.09 -13.31 2.22
N ASN A 19 0.10 -13.66 0.95
CA ASN A 19 1.22 -14.46 0.49
C ASN A 19 2.47 -13.60 0.20
N THR A 20 2.32 -12.27 0.26
CA THR A 20 3.33 -11.27 -0.10
C THR A 20 3.47 -10.20 0.99
N PRO A 21 3.72 -10.57 2.26
CA PRO A 21 3.67 -9.65 3.38
C PRO A 21 4.86 -8.68 3.45
N ALA A 22 5.90 -8.86 2.62
CA ALA A 22 7.08 -8.04 2.71
C ALA A 22 6.84 -6.64 2.14
N PRO A 23 7.04 -5.56 2.93
CA PRO A 23 6.67 -4.19 2.55
C PRO A 23 7.74 -3.54 1.66
N PHE A 24 8.06 -4.15 0.52
CA PHE A 24 9.24 -3.77 -0.27
C PHE A 24 9.01 -2.57 -1.21
N MET A 25 7.76 -2.28 -1.58
CA MET A 25 7.44 -1.32 -2.64
C MET A 25 6.98 0.02 -2.08
N HIS A 26 7.83 1.04 -2.24
CA HIS A 26 7.60 2.43 -1.85
C HIS A 26 7.15 3.25 -3.07
N CYS A 27 5.91 3.74 -3.05
CA CYS A 27 5.33 4.54 -4.13
C CYS A 27 5.37 6.04 -3.81
N TYR A 28 6.04 6.81 -4.67
CA TYR A 28 6.27 8.26 -4.51
C TYR A 28 5.27 9.14 -5.25
N CYS A 29 4.30 8.53 -5.97
CA CYS A 29 3.34 9.27 -6.77
C CYS A 29 2.55 10.26 -5.89
N SER A 30 2.06 11.33 -6.52
CA SER A 30 1.37 12.40 -5.79
C SER A 30 0.15 11.91 -5.01
N ILE A 31 -0.57 10.91 -5.52
CA ILE A 31 -1.73 10.30 -4.85
C ILE A 31 -1.29 9.54 -3.60
N CYS A 32 -0.36 8.60 -3.73
CA CYS A 32 0.15 7.80 -2.62
C CYS A 32 0.76 8.67 -1.51
N ARG A 33 1.60 9.64 -1.90
CA ARG A 33 2.19 10.60 -0.96
C ARG A 33 1.14 11.41 -0.21
N LYS A 34 0.10 11.90 -0.90
CA LYS A 34 -0.93 12.75 -0.27
C LYS A 34 -1.95 11.97 0.57
N CYS A 35 -2.27 10.73 0.20
CA CYS A 35 -3.23 9.92 0.93
C CYS A 35 -2.60 9.21 2.15
N GLN A 36 -1.34 8.78 2.05
CA GLN A 36 -0.70 7.90 3.03
C GLN A 36 0.69 8.36 3.48
N GLY A 37 1.45 8.98 2.57
CA GLY A 37 2.89 9.07 2.66
C GLY A 37 3.40 10.32 3.35
N GLY A 38 3.12 10.48 4.65
CA GLY A 38 3.64 11.61 5.44
C GLY A 38 5.17 11.76 5.38
N SER A 39 5.90 10.65 5.25
CA SER A 39 7.36 10.61 5.05
C SER A 39 7.81 10.74 3.58
N GLY A 40 6.89 10.92 2.64
CA GLY A 40 7.16 11.15 1.22
C GLY A 40 6.75 10.01 0.27
N ALA A 41 6.39 8.83 0.79
CA ALA A 41 5.93 7.68 0.01
C ALA A 41 4.91 6.84 0.78
N ALA A 42 4.05 6.12 0.05
CA ALA A 42 3.20 5.07 0.62
C ALA A 42 3.81 3.69 0.37
N ILE A 43 3.56 2.73 1.26
CA ILE A 43 4.02 1.35 1.11
C ILE A 43 2.79 0.44 1.13
N ASN A 44 2.58 -0.28 0.03
CA ASN A 44 1.48 -1.22 -0.12
C ASN A 44 2.00 -2.64 0.05
N ILE A 45 1.19 -3.46 0.73
CA ILE A 45 1.33 -4.92 0.80
C ILE A 45 0.19 -5.50 -0.04
N MET A 46 0.35 -6.68 -0.62
CA MET A 46 -0.76 -7.34 -1.31
C MET A 46 -1.36 -8.44 -0.42
N GLY A 47 -2.67 -8.45 -0.31
CA GLY A 47 -3.45 -9.47 0.39
C GLY A 47 -4.51 -10.07 -0.52
N LEU A 48 -5.04 -11.22 -0.13
CA LEU A 48 -6.12 -11.90 -0.83
C LEU A 48 -7.46 -11.26 -0.43
N SER A 49 -8.14 -10.62 -1.39
CA SER A 49 -9.36 -9.84 -1.11
C SER A 49 -10.45 -10.65 -0.42
N LYS A 50 -10.60 -11.93 -0.81
CA LYS A 50 -11.59 -12.87 -0.25
C LYS A 50 -11.38 -13.17 1.24
N THR A 51 -10.20 -12.88 1.78
CA THR A 51 -9.86 -13.10 3.19
C THR A 51 -9.90 -11.83 4.02
N LEU A 52 -10.17 -10.68 3.39
CA LEU A 52 -10.31 -9.41 4.10
C LEU A 52 -11.57 -9.43 4.96
N GLU A 53 -11.40 -9.27 6.26
CA GLU A 53 -12.48 -9.15 7.22
C GLU A 53 -12.29 -7.87 8.03
N ILE A 54 -13.29 -6.98 8.02
CA ILE A 54 -13.36 -5.83 8.94
C ILE A 54 -13.92 -6.35 10.26
N THR A 55 -13.05 -6.49 11.25
CA THR A 55 -13.38 -7.07 12.57
C THR A 55 -14.10 -6.10 13.49
N SER A 56 -13.96 -4.78 13.27
CA SER A 56 -14.65 -3.71 14.01
C SER A 56 -14.78 -2.43 13.17
N GLY A 57 -15.81 -1.63 13.45
CA GLY A 57 -15.91 -0.23 13.01
C GLY A 57 -16.18 -0.02 11.52
N LYS A 58 -16.89 -0.95 10.87
CA LYS A 58 -17.20 -0.85 9.43
C LYS A 58 -17.93 0.45 9.07
N GLU A 59 -18.73 0.98 9.97
CA GLU A 59 -19.43 2.26 9.85
C GLU A 59 -18.50 3.48 9.77
N HIS A 60 -17.29 3.38 10.34
CA HIS A 60 -16.26 4.42 10.28
C HIS A 60 -15.39 4.31 9.03
N LEU A 61 -15.61 3.30 8.19
CA LEU A 61 -14.84 3.09 6.96
C LEU A 61 -15.44 3.89 5.80
N LYS A 62 -14.62 4.72 5.16
CA LYS A 62 -15.00 5.48 3.96
C LYS A 62 -14.03 5.21 2.81
N GLY A 63 -14.57 5.17 1.59
CA GLY A 63 -13.80 5.02 0.37
C GLY A 63 -13.54 6.37 -0.31
N TYR A 64 -12.32 6.59 -0.77
CA TYR A 64 -11.92 7.72 -1.59
C TYR A 64 -11.28 7.24 -2.89
N GLN A 65 -11.86 7.63 -4.03
CA GLN A 65 -11.28 7.40 -5.35
C GLN A 65 -10.58 8.67 -5.82
N ALA A 66 -9.26 8.58 -5.98
CA ALA A 66 -8.44 9.74 -6.34
C ALA A 66 -8.61 10.11 -7.81
N LEU A 67 -8.35 11.38 -8.15
CA LEU A 67 -8.20 11.82 -9.54
C LEU A 67 -6.79 11.50 -10.03
N MET A 68 -6.68 10.67 -11.05
CA MET A 68 -5.43 10.35 -11.75
C MET A 68 -5.04 11.46 -12.72
N ASP A 69 -6.03 12.03 -13.42
CA ASP A 69 -5.86 13.21 -14.28
C ASP A 69 -6.87 14.26 -13.83
N LYS A 70 -6.37 15.37 -13.28
CA LYS A 70 -7.22 16.44 -12.75
C LYS A 70 -7.91 17.23 -13.84
N GLU A 71 -7.25 17.43 -14.97
CA GLU A 71 -7.76 18.21 -16.10
C GLU A 71 -8.90 17.44 -16.78
N LYS A 72 -8.67 16.15 -17.02
CA LYS A 72 -9.67 15.25 -17.63
C LYS A 72 -10.66 14.68 -16.63
N LYS A 73 -10.55 15.06 -15.35
CA LYS A 73 -11.34 14.50 -14.23
C LYS A 73 -11.38 12.96 -14.23
N LYS A 74 -10.28 12.33 -14.64
CA LYS A 74 -10.17 10.87 -14.72
C LYS A 74 -9.91 10.31 -13.33
N LEU A 75 -10.77 9.41 -12.89
CA LEU A 75 -10.59 8.68 -11.63
C LEU A 75 -9.50 7.61 -11.77
N ALA A 76 -8.77 7.38 -10.68
CA ALA A 76 -7.89 6.23 -10.53
C ALA A 76 -8.72 4.95 -10.36
N GLY A 77 -8.21 3.80 -10.82
CA GLY A 77 -8.92 2.51 -10.66
C GLY A 77 -9.14 2.13 -9.19
N ASN A 78 -8.17 2.47 -8.35
CA ASN A 78 -8.19 2.11 -6.93
C ASN A 78 -9.02 3.06 -6.04
N ILE A 79 -9.87 2.45 -5.23
CA ILE A 79 -10.57 3.05 -4.10
C ILE A 79 -9.71 2.86 -2.85
N ARG A 80 -9.46 3.93 -2.10
CA ARG A 80 -8.68 3.93 -0.85
C ARG A 80 -9.62 4.01 0.33
N TYR A 81 -9.56 3.03 1.20
CA TYR A 81 -10.39 2.97 2.39
C TYR A 81 -9.65 3.53 3.59
N PHE A 82 -10.30 4.43 4.30
CA PHE A 82 -9.74 5.13 5.45
C PHE A 82 -10.78 5.28 6.56
N CYS A 83 -10.30 5.48 7.78
CA CYS A 83 -11.16 5.79 8.93
C CYS A 83 -11.59 7.25 8.88
N ASN A 84 -12.90 7.52 8.86
CA ASN A 84 -13.42 8.89 8.84
C ASN A 84 -13.27 9.65 10.18
N GLU A 85 -12.89 8.96 11.25
CA GLU A 85 -12.70 9.55 12.57
C GLU A 85 -11.28 10.11 12.75
N CYS A 86 -10.26 9.37 12.31
CA CYS A 86 -8.85 9.74 12.49
C CYS A 86 -8.08 9.98 11.19
N GLY A 87 -8.67 9.71 10.02
CA GLY A 87 -8.05 9.90 8.71
C GLY A 87 -7.05 8.81 8.30
N SER A 88 -6.76 7.82 9.16
CA SER A 88 -5.83 6.73 8.83
C SER A 88 -6.34 5.93 7.64
N HIS A 89 -5.53 5.87 6.60
CA HIS A 89 -5.78 5.04 5.43
C HIS A 89 -5.30 3.61 5.69
N LEU A 90 -6.16 2.63 5.38
CA LEU A 90 -6.01 1.24 5.82
C LEU A 90 -5.63 0.31 4.67
N TYR A 91 -6.35 0.40 3.56
CA TYR A 91 -6.05 -0.39 2.37
C TYR A 91 -6.62 0.26 1.11
N ALA A 92 -6.13 -0.17 -0.05
CA ALA A 92 -6.73 0.13 -1.34
C ALA A 92 -7.32 -1.12 -1.99
N TYR A 93 -8.34 -0.94 -2.82
CA TYR A 93 -8.96 -2.00 -3.62
C TYR A 93 -9.19 -1.48 -5.03
N ASP A 94 -8.99 -2.34 -6.02
CA ASP A 94 -9.21 -2.02 -7.43
C ASP A 94 -10.07 -3.13 -8.04
N GLU A 95 -11.22 -2.77 -8.61
CA GLU A 95 -12.16 -3.72 -9.20
C GLU A 95 -11.54 -4.50 -10.36
N GLN A 96 -10.58 -3.90 -11.08
CA GLN A 96 -9.85 -4.59 -12.15
C GLN A 96 -9.03 -5.77 -11.60
N TYR A 97 -8.61 -5.71 -10.34
CA TYR A 97 -7.79 -6.70 -9.64
C TYR A 97 -8.54 -7.28 -8.43
N LYS A 98 -9.81 -7.65 -8.64
CA LYS A 98 -10.75 -8.05 -7.57
C LYS A 98 -10.29 -9.17 -6.64
N ASP A 99 -9.34 -10.00 -7.05
CA ASP A 99 -8.79 -11.07 -6.21
C ASP A 99 -7.80 -10.56 -5.14
N TYR A 100 -7.39 -9.29 -5.25
CA TYR A 100 -6.41 -8.67 -4.39
C TYR A 100 -6.95 -7.43 -3.66
N VAL A 101 -6.39 -7.20 -2.49
CA VAL A 101 -6.51 -5.95 -1.73
C VAL A 101 -5.10 -5.49 -1.37
N TYR A 102 -4.93 -4.18 -1.18
CA TYR A 102 -3.62 -3.59 -0.93
C TYR A 102 -3.58 -2.88 0.44
N PRO A 103 -3.40 -3.59 1.55
CA PRO A 103 -3.19 -2.97 2.85
C PRO A 103 -1.95 -2.08 2.85
N TYR A 104 -2.05 -0.97 3.56
CA TYR A 104 -0.90 -0.10 3.76
C TYR A 104 -0.07 -0.57 4.94
N ALA A 105 1.25 -0.63 4.77
CA ALA A 105 2.15 -1.10 5.82
C ALA A 105 2.01 -0.29 7.13
N SER A 106 1.67 1.00 7.04
CA SER A 106 1.46 1.87 8.21
C SER A 106 0.20 1.55 9.02
N ALA A 107 -0.69 0.70 8.51
CA ALA A 107 -1.92 0.29 9.19
C ALA A 107 -1.85 -1.17 9.67
N ILE A 108 -0.70 -1.85 9.51
CA ILE A 108 -0.53 -3.24 9.95
C ILE A 108 0.11 -3.25 11.34
N ASP A 109 -0.56 -3.93 12.28
CA ASP A 109 -0.11 -4.12 13.66
C ASP A 109 0.72 -5.40 13.81
N THR A 110 0.58 -6.34 12.86
CA THR A 110 1.38 -7.56 12.83
C THR A 110 2.82 -7.24 12.42
N ASN A 111 3.81 -7.81 13.11
CA ASN A 111 5.22 -7.64 12.75
C ASN A 111 5.47 -8.05 11.28
N LEU A 112 5.88 -7.07 10.47
CA LEU A 112 6.20 -7.28 9.06
C LEU A 112 7.63 -7.77 8.87
N PRO A 113 7.92 -8.58 7.82
CA PRO A 113 9.28 -9.03 7.54
C PRO A 113 10.26 -7.87 7.35
N GLU A 114 11.42 -7.94 7.98
CA GLU A 114 12.50 -6.98 7.76
C GLU A 114 13.10 -7.11 6.35
N LEU A 115 13.45 -5.96 5.78
CA LEU A 115 14.00 -5.85 4.44
C LEU A 115 15.31 -5.07 4.42
N LYS A 116 16.32 -5.64 3.75
CA LYS A 116 17.55 -4.93 3.41
C LYS A 116 17.23 -3.78 2.46
N ALA A 117 18.08 -2.75 2.43
CA ALA A 117 17.91 -1.63 1.51
C ALA A 117 17.85 -2.11 0.04
N SER A 118 18.67 -3.11 -0.32
CA SER A 118 18.72 -3.77 -1.63
C SER A 118 17.42 -4.42 -2.09
N ASP A 119 16.55 -4.78 -1.14
CA ASP A 119 15.28 -5.44 -1.43
C ASP A 119 14.19 -4.39 -1.74
N ARG A 120 14.40 -3.12 -1.38
CA ARG A 120 13.37 -2.09 -1.49
C ARG A 120 13.31 -1.56 -2.92
N HIS A 121 12.08 -1.42 -3.41
CA HIS A 121 11.75 -0.82 -4.70
C HIS A 121 11.12 0.55 -4.45
N HIS A 122 11.73 1.59 -5.00
CA HIS A 122 11.24 2.97 -4.96
C HIS A 122 10.70 3.31 -6.34
N ILE A 123 9.38 3.42 -6.47
CA ILE A 123 8.68 3.55 -7.75
C ILE A 123 8.01 4.93 -7.88
N MET A 124 7.68 5.32 -9.11
CA MET A 124 7.03 6.60 -9.41
C MET A 124 7.89 7.81 -9.03
N LEU A 125 9.23 7.69 -9.15
CA LEU A 125 10.16 8.76 -8.78
C LEU A 125 10.07 9.99 -9.70
N SER A 126 9.55 9.82 -10.92
CA SER A 126 9.18 10.93 -11.82
C SER A 126 8.24 11.95 -11.13
N SER A 127 7.44 11.47 -10.18
CA SER A 127 6.45 12.25 -9.42
C SER A 127 6.88 12.57 -7.98
N LYS A 128 8.13 12.28 -7.61
CA LYS A 128 8.68 12.55 -6.27
C LYS A 128 8.65 14.05 -6.00
N ALA A 129 8.16 14.46 -4.83
CA ALA A 129 8.26 15.86 -4.43
C ALA A 129 9.72 16.23 -4.10
N ASN A 130 10.08 17.48 -4.35
CA ASN A 130 11.44 18.01 -4.12
C ASN A 130 11.92 17.89 -2.67
N TRP A 131 11.02 18.00 -1.69
CA TRP A 131 11.35 17.89 -0.26
C TRP A 131 11.56 16.45 0.22
N VAL A 132 11.17 15.44 -0.58
CA VAL A 132 11.32 14.04 -0.20
C VAL A 132 12.78 13.63 -0.44
N PRO A 133 13.51 13.09 0.55
CA PRO A 133 14.88 12.63 0.36
C PRO A 133 15.00 11.59 -0.75
N SER A 134 16.16 11.52 -1.37
CA SER A 134 16.44 10.46 -2.34
C SER A 134 16.49 9.09 -1.64
N PRO A 135 16.03 8.02 -2.31
CA PRO A 135 16.19 6.66 -1.81
C PRO A 135 17.65 6.30 -1.52
N PRO A 136 17.92 5.33 -0.61
CA PRO A 136 19.26 4.79 -0.40
C PRO A 136 19.88 4.26 -1.70
N LEU A 137 21.19 4.43 -1.87
CA LEU A 137 21.91 4.02 -3.10
C LEU A 137 21.79 2.52 -3.41
N GLU A 138 21.70 1.69 -2.38
CA GLU A 138 21.58 0.24 -2.52
C GLU A 138 20.20 -0.21 -2.99
N SER A 139 19.19 0.65 -2.87
CA SER A 139 17.81 0.32 -3.23
C SER A 139 17.59 0.35 -4.75
N LYS A 140 16.54 -0.32 -5.20
CA LYS A 140 16.14 -0.30 -6.61
C LYS A 140 15.20 0.88 -6.84
N THR A 141 15.54 1.73 -7.80
CA THR A 141 14.79 2.95 -8.13
C THR A 141 14.19 2.87 -9.52
N PHE A 142 12.95 3.32 -9.66
CA PHE A 142 12.21 3.32 -10.92
C PHE A 142 11.46 4.63 -11.08
N ASP A 143 11.57 5.24 -12.27
CA ASP A 143 10.81 6.46 -12.59
C ASP A 143 9.30 6.18 -12.65
N GLU A 144 8.92 4.97 -13.08
CA GLU A 144 7.55 4.45 -13.17
C GLU A 144 7.44 3.07 -12.47
N TYR A 145 6.48 2.23 -12.86
CA TYR A 145 6.40 0.86 -12.36
C TYR A 145 7.52 -0.04 -12.92
N PRO A 146 8.07 -0.97 -12.12
CA PRO A 146 9.03 -1.96 -12.60
C PRO A 146 8.35 -3.01 -13.47
N ASP A 147 9.12 -3.67 -14.32
CA ASP A 147 8.68 -4.82 -15.12
C ASP A 147 8.65 -6.12 -14.27
N CYS A 148 7.94 -6.08 -13.15
CA CYS A 148 7.69 -7.25 -12.31
C CYS A 148 6.42 -7.07 -11.45
N SER A 149 5.64 -8.13 -11.29
CA SER A 149 4.51 -8.13 -10.34
C SER A 149 4.98 -8.25 -8.88
N LEU A 150 4.10 -7.91 -7.94
CA LEU A 150 4.34 -8.11 -6.49
C LEU A 150 4.61 -9.58 -6.18
N GLU A 151 3.85 -10.49 -6.78
CA GLU A 151 4.01 -11.94 -6.59
C GLU A 151 5.35 -12.45 -7.12
N ASP A 152 5.70 -12.07 -8.36
CA ASP A 152 6.96 -12.49 -8.99
C ASP A 152 8.16 -12.05 -8.16
N TRP A 153 8.11 -10.83 -7.63
CA TRP A 153 9.18 -10.33 -6.77
C TRP A 153 9.29 -11.18 -5.48
N HIS A 154 8.18 -11.48 -4.82
CA HIS A 154 8.21 -12.27 -3.59
C HIS A 154 8.72 -13.70 -3.83
N LYS A 155 8.27 -14.34 -4.93
CA LYS A 155 8.73 -15.68 -5.34
C LYS A 155 10.23 -15.67 -5.64
N LYS A 156 10.72 -14.73 -6.45
CA LYS A 156 12.14 -14.62 -6.82
C LYS A 156 13.07 -14.35 -5.62
N ASN A 157 12.56 -13.72 -4.56
CA ASN A 157 13.34 -13.37 -3.38
C ASN A 157 13.13 -14.31 -2.18
N ASN A 158 12.46 -15.46 -2.36
CA ASN A 158 12.13 -16.41 -1.28
C ASN A 158 11.40 -15.74 -0.09
N LYS A 159 10.51 -14.79 -0.40
CA LYS A 159 9.69 -14.05 0.58
C LYS A 159 8.19 -14.32 0.40
N TYR A 160 7.83 -15.20 -0.54
CA TYR A 160 6.45 -15.67 -0.70
C TYR A 160 6.09 -16.60 0.46
N VAL A 161 4.90 -16.41 1.02
CA VAL A 161 4.34 -17.28 2.07
C VAL A 161 3.22 -18.09 1.45
N GLU A 162 3.33 -19.41 1.45
CA GLU A 162 2.24 -20.29 0.99
C GLU A 162 0.97 -20.16 1.86
#